data_AF-W4R1W2-F1
#
_entry.id   AF-W4R1W2-F1
#
_cell.length_a   1.000
_cell.length_b   1.000
_cell.length_c   1.000
_cell.angle_alpha   90.00
_cell.angle_beta   90.00
_cell.angle_gamma   90.00
#
_symmetry.space_group_name_H-M   'P 1'
#
loop_
_entity.id
_entity.type
_entity.pdbx_description
1 polymer ?
#
loop_
_entity_poly.entity_id
_entity_poly.type
_entity_poly.pdbx_seq_one_letter_code
_entity_poly.pdbx_strand_id
1 'polypeptide(L)' 'MILNLITGALVIGVSSAYIFGWLIFAHSFHAILFIPIIATVLWILAFVGQSKFPKYRNLFIGIQIVLGVIALIEIISMFG' A
#
# COMPACT_ATOMS: atom_id res chain seq x y z
N MET A 1 14.17 -8.30 -3.52
CA MET A 1 13.27 -8.39 -4.70
C MET A 1 11.95 -9.05 -4.33
N ILE A 2 11.97 -10.26 -3.74
CA ILE A 2 10.76 -10.96 -3.27
C ILE A 2 9.94 -10.13 -2.26
N LEU A 3 10.59 -9.49 -1.28
CA LEU A 3 9.91 -8.64 -0.29
C LEU A 3 9.11 -7.49 -0.93
N ASN A 4 9.67 -6.83 -1.96
CA ASN A 4 8.97 -5.77 -2.69
C ASN A 4 7.76 -6.29 -3.46
N LEU A 5 7.89 -7.49 -4.05
CA LEU A 5 6.81 -8.14 -4.78
C LEU A 5 5.65 -8.49 -3.85
N ILE A 6 5.95 -8.99 -2.66
CA ILE A 6 4.95 -9.33 -1.63
C ILE A 6 4.27 -8.06 -1.11
N THR A 7 5.03 -7.03 -0.72
CA THR A 7 4.47 -5.76 -0.25
C THR A 7 3.70 -5.04 -1.34
N GLY A 8 4.13 -5.13 -2.59
CA GLY A 8 3.40 -4.57 -3.73
C GLY A 8 2.07 -5.27 -3.96
N ALA A 9 2.06 -6.60 -3.95
CA ALA A 9 0.83 -7.38 -4.07
C ALA A 9 -0.17 -7.04 -2.95
N LEU A 10 0.32 -6.89 -1.71
CA LEU A 10 -0.50 -6.46 -0.57
C LEU A 10 -1.06 -5.06 -0.77
N VAL A 11 -0.22 -4.06 -1.07
CA VAL A 11 -0.65 -2.67 -1.24
C VAL A 11 -1.64 -2.54 -2.40
N ILE A 12 -1.39 -3.20 -3.54
CA ILE A 12 -2.30 -3.20 -4.69
C ILE A 12 -3.60 -3.91 -4.34
N GLY A 13 -3.55 -5.06 -3.66
CA GLY A 13 -4.73 -5.81 -3.23
C GLY A 13 -5.63 -5.00 -2.32
N VAL A 14 -5.09 -4.40 -1.25
CA VAL A 14 -5.85 -3.55 -0.32
C VAL A 14 -6.38 -2.31 -1.01
N SER A 15 -5.58 -1.69 -1.87
CA SER A 15 -6.01 -0.51 -2.62
C SER A 15 -7.15 -0.83 -3.57
N SER A 16 -7.09 -1.97 -4.24
CA SER A 16 -8.15 -2.43 -5.15
C SER A 16 -9.43 -2.78 -4.39
N ALA A 17 -9.31 -3.42 -3.22
CA ALA A 17 -10.45 -3.73 -2.35
C ALA A 17 -11.16 -2.46 -1.86
N TYR A 18 -10.41 -1.44 -1.43
CA TYR A 18 -10.98 -0.15 -1.06
C TYR A 18 -11.68 0.56 -2.23
N ILE A 19 -11.08 0.54 -3.43
CA ILE A 19 -11.68 1.13 -4.63
C ILE A 19 -12.95 0.37 -5.05
N PHE A 20 -12.95 -0.97 -4.99
CA PHE A 20 -14.13 -1.79 -5.25
C PHE A 20 -15.24 -1.56 -4.23
N GLY A 21 -14.90 -1.53 -2.93
CA GLY A 21 -15.84 -1.19 -1.87
C GLY A 21 -16.45 0.20 -2.08
N TRP A 22 -15.64 1.18 -2.47
CA TRP A 22 -16.11 2.51 -2.81
C TRP A 22 -17.09 2.52 -4.00
N LEU A 23 -16.79 1.80 -5.08
CA LEU A 23 -17.66 1.68 -6.26
C LEU A 23 -19.03 1.07 -5.94
N ILE A 24 -19.10 0.17 -4.94
CA ILE A 24 -20.33 -0.52 -4.55
C ILE A 24 -21.17 0.32 -3.55
N PHE A 25 -20.53 1.04 -2.62
CA PHE A 25 -21.21 1.76 -1.53
C PHE A 25 -21.34 3.29 -1.74
N ALA A 26 -20.85 3.81 -2.87
CA ALA A 26 -21.16 5.03 -3.63
C ALA A 26 -21.40 6.41 -2.97
N HIS A 27 -21.43 6.62 -1.64
CA HIS A 27 -21.66 7.99 -1.11
C HIS A 27 -20.93 8.41 0.18
N SER A 28 -20.49 7.49 1.03
CA SER A 28 -20.01 7.84 2.38
C SER A 28 -18.47 7.94 2.53
N PHE A 29 -17.70 7.56 1.50
CA PHE A 29 -16.27 7.21 1.64
C PHE A 29 -15.29 8.16 0.93
N HIS A 30 -15.67 9.41 0.64
CA HIS A 30 -14.86 10.33 -0.18
C HIS A 30 -13.46 10.64 0.37
N ALA A 31 -13.26 10.70 1.69
CA ALA A 31 -11.94 10.92 2.28
C ALA A 31 -11.04 9.66 2.30
N ILE A 32 -11.65 8.47 2.19
CA ILE A 32 -11.00 7.18 2.40
C ILE A 32 -10.32 6.68 1.11
N LEU A 33 -10.69 7.21 -0.06
CA LEU A 33 -10.04 6.91 -1.35
C LEU A 33 -8.59 7.40 -1.46
N PHE A 34 -8.21 8.45 -0.72
CA PHE A 34 -6.84 8.99 -0.82
C PHE A 34 -5.80 8.08 -0.15
N ILE A 35 -6.21 7.31 0.87
CA ILE A 35 -5.35 6.40 1.62
C ILE A 35 -4.74 5.30 0.72
N PRO A 36 -5.53 4.52 -0.05
CA PRO A 36 -4.98 3.50 -0.94
C PRO A 36 -4.14 4.08 -2.09
N ILE A 37 -4.53 5.25 -2.61
CA ILE A 37 -3.78 5.93 -3.67
C ILE A 37 -2.40 6.37 -3.14
N ILE A 38 -2.35 7.03 -1.99
CA ILE A 38 -1.10 7.48 -1.36
C ILE A 38 -0.21 6.28 -1.00
N ALA A 39 -0.79 5.20 -0.45
CA ALA A 39 -0.06 3.98 -0.13
C ALA A 39 0.58 3.34 -1.38
N THR A 40 -0.15 3.32 -2.50
CA THR A 40 0.37 2.81 -3.79
C THR A 40 1.50 3.69 -4.32
N VAL A 41 1.35 5.01 -4.28
CA VAL A 41 2.41 5.95 -4.70
C VAL A 41 3.66 5.81 -3.84
N LEU A 42 3.52 5.71 -2.52
CA LEU A 42 4.64 5.50 -1.60
C LEU A 42 5.35 4.16 -1.84
N TRP A 43 4.60 3.10 -2.15
CA TRP A 43 5.20 1.82 -2.51
C TRP A 43 6.02 1.91 -3.81
N ILE A 44 5.49 2.55 -4.86
CA ILE A 44 6.21 2.77 -6.13
C ILE A 44 7.50 3.58 -5.88
N LEU A 45 7.41 4.66 -5.10
CA LEU A 45 8.58 5.47 -4.75
C LEU A 45 9.61 4.67 -3.97
N ALA A 46 9.19 3.82 -3.04
CA ALA A 46 10.10 2.95 -2.30
C ALA A 46 10.74 1.89 -3.19
N PHE A 47 9.99 1.33 -4.14
CA PHE A 47 10.48 0.37 -5.12
C PHE A 47 11.55 0.97 -6.03
N VAL A 48 11.24 2.10 -6.66
CA VAL A 48 12.15 2.80 -7.57
C VAL A 48 13.35 3.37 -6.80
N GLY A 49 13.10 3.95 -5.63
CA GLY A 49 14.11 4.54 -4.76
C GLY A 49 15.15 3.52 -4.29
N GLN A 50 14.73 2.29 -3.98
CA GLN A 50 15.65 1.21 -3.63
C GLN A 50 16.60 0.84 -4.78
N SER A 51 16.10 0.86 -6.02
CA SER A 51 16.91 0.55 -7.21
C SER A 51 17.88 1.69 -7.57
N LYS A 52 17.46 2.94 -7.42
CA LYS A 52 18.27 4.11 -7.80
C LYS A 52 19.23 4.60 -6.72
N PHE A 53 18.91 4.40 -5.44
CA PHE A 53 19.69 4.92 -4.31
C PHE A 53 20.06 3.81 -3.32
N PRO A 54 21.09 3.00 -3.61
CA PRO A 54 21.47 1.86 -2.78
C PRO A 54 21.91 2.26 -1.36
N LYS A 55 22.42 3.48 -1.17
CA LYS A 55 22.78 4.05 0.15
C LYS A 55 21.60 4.13 1.12
N TYR A 56 20.37 4.28 0.62
CA TYR A 56 19.14 4.38 1.44
C TYR A 56 18.28 3.11 1.38
N ARG A 57 18.84 2.00 0.87
CA ARG A 57 18.10 0.74 0.68
C ARG A 57 17.36 0.26 1.93
N ASN A 58 17.98 0.35 3.11
CA ASN A 58 17.35 -0.07 4.36
C ASN A 58 16.15 0.81 4.74
N LEU A 59 16.20 2.09 4.41
CA LEU A 59 15.10 3.03 4.65
C LEU A 59 13.90 2.72 3.74
N PHE A 60 14.14 2.42 2.46
CA PHE A 60 13.08 1.99 1.54
C PHE A 60 12.47 0.64 1.91
N ILE A 61 13.28 -0.31 2.39
CA ILE A 61 12.79 -1.59 2.93
C ILE A 61 11.92 -1.34 4.17
N GLY A 62 12.34 -0.47 5.08
CA GLY A 62 11.55 -0.07 6.25
C GLY A 62 10.19 0.52 5.86
N ILE A 63 10.16 1.44 4.90
CA ILE A 63 8.91 2.02 4.38
C ILE A 63 7.99 0.94 3.82
N GLN A 64 8.51 -0.02 3.04
CA GLN A 64 7.69 -1.10 2.48
C GLN A 64 7.12 -2.03 3.56
N ILE A 65 7.90 -2.34 4.60
CA ILE A 65 7.42 -3.14 5.73
C ILE A 65 6.29 -2.40 6.46
N VAL A 66 6.47 -1.10 6.73
CA VAL A 66 5.44 -0.28 7.37
C VAL A 66 4.16 -0.24 6.53
N LEU A 67 4.28 -0.02 5.22
CA LEU A 67 3.14 -0.05 4.29
C LEU A 67 2.46 -1.43 4.26
N GLY A 68 3.24 -2.51 4.29
CA GLY A 68 2.72 -3.87 4.35
C GLY A 68 1.96 -4.17 5.64
N VAL A 69 2.45 -3.69 6.78
CA VAL A 69 1.78 -3.83 8.09
C VAL A 69 0.49 -3.01 8.11
N ILE A 70 0.50 -1.78 7.62
CA ILE A 70 -0.71 -0.95 7.50
C ILE A 70 -1.74 -1.66 6.62
N ALA A 71 -1.32 -2.16 5.45
CA ALA A 71 -2.20 -2.93 4.56
C ALA A 71 -2.77 -4.17 5.26
N LEU A 72 -1.97 -4.90 6.05
CA LEU A 72 -2.44 -6.05 6.81
C LEU A 72 -3.49 -5.67 7.86
N ILE A 73 -3.26 -4.60 8.61
CA ILE A 73 -4.20 -4.08 9.62
C ILE A 73 -5.52 -3.68 8.96
N GLU A 74 -5.45 -2.98 7.82
CA GLU A 74 -6.63 -2.57 7.05
C GLU A 74 -7.43 -3.79 6.55
N ILE A 75 -6.75 -4.83 6.05
CA ILE A 75 -7.42 -6.10 5.68
C ILE A 75 -8.15 -6.67 6.89
N ILE A 76 -7.47 -6.81 8.03
CA ILE A 76 -8.07 -7.37 9.25
C ILE A 76 -9.27 -6.53 9.69
N SER A 77 -9.16 -5.20 9.64
CA SER A 77 -10.25 -4.28 10.00
C SER A 77 -11.42 -4.31 9.03
N MET A 78 -11.23 -4.71 7.77
CA MET A 78 -12.30 -4.84 6.79
C MET A 78 -13.13 -6.11 6.97
N PHE A 79 -12.57 -7.15 7.59
CA PHE A 79 -13.23 -8.46 7.78
C PHE A 79 -13.62 -8.76 9.24
N GLY A 80 -13.26 -7.89 10.19
CA GLY A 80 -13.53 -8.03 11.63
C GLY A 80 -14.75 -7.28 12.13
#